data_AF-A0A2S9CPC0-F1
#
_entry.id   AF-A0A2S9CPC0-F1
#
_cell.length_a   1.000
_cell.length_b   1.000
_cell.length_c   1.000
_cell.angle_alpha   90.00
_cell.angle_beta   90.00
_cell.angle_gamma   90.00
#
_symmetry.space_group_name_H-M   'P 1'
#
loop_
_entity.id
_entity.type
_entity.pdbx_description
1 polymer ?
#
loop_
_entity_poly.entity_id
_entity_poly.type
_entity_poly.pdbx_seq_one_letter_code
_entity_poly.pdbx_strand_id
1 'polypeptide(L)'
;MKQTVLTAFFFLFVLGVKAQKQSISSDTISVYFDELNTASKKNIGLWNKDLYGPMMLIDPKTREFFANEPDSEGILKRNGTIYSGVLPAAVNIANTAINWGGKRWAMIMLPLSQNKENRINLLAHESFHSIQPSLGFTLNNAENSHLDQKEGRIYLRLELEALKQAVRSSSEKEYTHHLTNALTFRKYRNRLYKGSENTENLLELNEGIAEFTGLIVSGRNKDQTRLYLLNGIDGFMKNPTFVRSFAYYTTPVYGYLLYLKDPDWNKKINAKTDLTGYFIKAFDVRIQTDLQKAVEKLSDNYNGTSTIKEETEREEQTKKRIAEYKMKFIQQPHFEIKFEKMNVSFDPRNIVPVEDHGTVYPNIRITDLWGILTIENGALMSPNWDKISISNPVSTENKKVSGDGWILELTDGYTIAKDEGSGNYKLLKN
;
A
#
# COMPACT_ATOMS: atom_id res chain seq x y z
N MET A 1 -27.44 5.09 7.50
CA MET A 1 -26.25 5.96 7.60
C MET A 1 -25.06 5.17 7.07
N LYS A 2 -24.43 5.60 5.97
CA LYS A 2 -23.20 4.96 5.48
C LYS A 2 -22.11 5.22 6.52
N GLN A 3 -21.74 4.21 7.30
CA GLN A 3 -20.55 4.28 8.15
C GLN A 3 -19.35 4.35 7.22
N THR A 4 -18.63 5.46 7.29
CA THR A 4 -17.34 5.62 6.62
C THR A 4 -16.36 4.67 7.31
N VAL A 5 -16.15 3.48 6.73
CA VAL A 5 -15.12 2.55 7.20
C VAL A 5 -13.78 3.19 6.84
N LEU A 6 -13.03 3.61 7.88
CA LEU A 6 -11.68 4.15 7.71
C LEU A 6 -10.73 2.96 7.51
N THR A 7 -10.56 2.53 6.27
CA THR A 7 -9.72 1.38 5.88
C THR A 7 -8.34 1.90 5.44
N ALA A 8 -7.35 1.87 6.33
CA ALA A 8 -5.98 2.33 6.06
C ALA A 8 -4.99 1.13 6.02
N PHE A 9 -4.30 0.91 4.89
CA PHE A 9 -3.46 -0.28 4.60
C PHE A 9 -2.38 0.04 3.55
N PHE A 10 -1.16 -0.52 3.51
CA PHE A 10 -0.15 -0.98 4.47
C PHE A 10 1.05 -1.44 3.61
N PHE A 11 2.25 -0.86 3.76
CA PHE A 11 3.44 -1.35 3.05
C PHE A 11 4.24 -2.34 3.90
N LEU A 12 4.35 -3.61 3.48
CA LEU A 12 5.32 -4.55 4.05
C LEU A 12 6.64 -4.44 3.26
N PHE A 13 7.75 -4.11 3.91
CA PHE A 13 9.07 -4.49 3.41
C PHE A 13 9.45 -5.82 4.07
N VAL A 14 9.31 -6.94 3.36
CA VAL A 14 9.85 -8.23 3.83
C VAL A 14 11.34 -8.23 3.51
N LEU A 15 12.15 -7.79 4.48
CA LEU A 15 13.55 -8.18 4.51
C LEU A 15 13.60 -9.56 5.16
N GLY A 16 13.94 -10.58 4.39
CA GLY A 16 14.29 -11.90 4.93
C GLY A 16 15.54 -11.76 5.78
N VAL A 17 15.39 -11.74 7.10
CA VAL A 17 16.51 -11.71 8.05
C VAL A 17 16.54 -13.05 8.80
N LYS A 18 17.66 -13.76 8.69
CA LYS A 18 17.98 -14.91 9.55
C LYS A 18 17.88 -14.45 11.00
N ALA A 19 17.08 -15.17 11.79
CA ALA A 19 16.83 -14.86 13.19
C ALA A 19 18.12 -14.91 14.02
N GLN A 20 18.64 -13.74 14.37
CA GLN A 20 19.44 -13.57 15.58
C GLN A 20 18.54 -12.81 16.57
N LYS A 21 18.32 -13.40 17.75
CA LYS A 21 17.61 -12.74 18.86
C LYS A 21 18.45 -11.52 19.27
N GLN A 22 18.17 -10.37 18.69
CA GLN A 22 18.68 -9.10 19.18
C GLN A 22 17.45 -8.33 19.65
N SER A 23 17.27 -8.23 20.97
CA SER A 23 16.26 -7.31 21.51
C SER A 23 16.62 -5.92 21.00
N ILE A 24 15.69 -5.27 20.30
CA ILE A 24 15.94 -3.93 19.79
C ILE A 24 16.07 -3.01 21.00
N SER A 25 17.26 -2.41 21.21
CA SER A 25 17.48 -1.54 22.36
C SER A 25 16.68 -0.25 22.23
N SER A 26 16.23 0.31 23.35
CA SER A 26 15.59 1.64 23.42
C SER A 26 16.46 2.73 22.79
N ASP A 27 17.78 2.61 22.90
CA ASP A 27 18.74 3.54 22.31
C ASP A 27 18.68 3.53 20.79
N THR A 28 18.55 2.33 20.18
CA THR A 28 18.40 2.18 18.73
C THR A 28 17.10 2.84 18.25
N ILE A 29 16.03 2.72 19.03
CA ILE A 29 14.73 3.31 18.72
C ILE A 29 14.76 4.84 18.81
N SER A 30 15.38 5.40 19.85
CA SER A 30 15.51 6.86 20.01
C SER A 30 16.19 7.48 18.80
N VAL A 31 17.23 6.83 18.26
CA VAL A 31 17.92 7.29 17.04
C VAL A 31 16.97 7.42 15.85
N TYR A 32 16.05 6.48 15.64
CA TYR A 32 15.10 6.56 14.52
C TYR A 32 14.15 7.75 14.64
N PHE A 33 13.70 8.06 15.86
CA PHE A 33 12.90 9.24 16.11
C PHE A 33 13.68 10.54 15.91
N ASP A 34 14.93 10.60 16.39
CA ASP A 34 15.80 11.76 16.23
C ASP A 34 16.18 12.02 14.77
N GLU A 35 16.37 10.95 13.98
CA GLU A 35 16.60 11.00 12.54
C GLU A 35 15.44 11.71 11.82
N LEU A 36 14.18 11.30 12.08
CA LEU A 36 13.02 11.95 11.48
C LEU A 36 12.85 13.39 11.99
N ASN A 37 12.99 13.63 13.29
CA ASN A 37 12.87 14.97 13.88
C ASN A 37 13.82 15.96 13.19
N THR A 38 15.08 15.56 13.02
CA THR A 38 16.10 16.37 12.33
C THR A 38 15.76 16.58 10.86
N ALA A 39 15.40 15.51 10.14
CA ALA A 39 15.06 15.58 8.72
C ALA A 39 13.81 16.43 8.47
N SER A 40 12.80 16.33 9.32
CA SER A 40 11.55 17.11 9.23
C SER A 40 11.81 18.60 9.40
N LYS A 41 12.54 18.99 10.46
CA LYS A 41 12.89 20.40 10.72
C LYS A 41 13.65 21.05 9.56
N LYS A 42 14.59 20.30 8.97
CA LYS A 42 15.34 20.76 7.79
C LYS A 42 14.45 20.99 6.56
N ASN A 43 13.34 20.26 6.45
CA ASN A 43 12.45 20.25 5.29
C ASN A 43 11.08 20.88 5.57
N ILE A 44 10.92 21.67 6.63
CA ILE A 44 9.63 22.23 7.05
C ILE A 44 8.95 23.06 5.94
N GLY A 45 9.73 23.71 5.08
CA GLY A 45 9.26 24.51 3.95
C GLY A 45 8.65 23.72 2.78
N LEU A 46 8.79 22.38 2.77
CA LEU A 46 8.21 21.52 1.74
C LEU A 46 6.68 21.61 1.77
N TRP A 47 6.08 21.58 2.97
CA TRP A 47 4.63 21.68 3.17
C TRP A 47 4.22 22.83 4.10
N ASN A 48 5.18 23.64 4.56
CA ASN A 48 5.01 24.64 5.62
C ASN A 48 4.41 24.05 6.91
N LYS A 49 4.72 22.77 7.19
CA LYS A 49 4.29 22.02 8.37
C LYS A 49 5.39 21.08 8.81
N ASP A 50 5.49 20.88 10.12
CA ASP A 50 6.38 19.87 10.68
C ASP A 50 5.78 18.48 10.43
N LEU A 51 6.56 17.60 9.81
CA LEU A 51 6.23 16.20 9.64
C LEU A 51 6.52 15.38 10.89
N TYR A 52 7.22 15.91 11.90
CA TYR A 52 7.51 15.17 13.12
C TYR A 52 6.32 15.25 14.08
N GLY A 53 5.42 14.27 13.95
CA GLY A 53 4.24 14.11 14.80
C GLY A 53 4.30 12.87 15.70
N PRO A 54 3.17 12.51 16.33
CA PRO A 54 3.08 11.30 17.15
C PRO A 54 3.36 10.05 16.30
N MET A 55 4.33 9.25 16.73
CA MET A 55 4.78 8.06 16.03
C MET A 55 4.98 6.88 16.96
N MET A 56 4.64 5.68 16.48
CA MET A 56 4.86 4.42 17.17
C MET A 56 5.57 3.40 16.29
N LEU A 57 6.64 2.79 16.81
CA LEU A 57 7.40 1.71 16.17
C LEU A 57 7.08 0.40 16.87
N ILE A 58 6.62 -0.61 16.15
CA ILE A 58 6.07 -1.85 16.73
C ILE A 58 6.86 -3.06 16.24
N ASP A 59 7.32 -3.90 17.16
CA ASP A 59 7.78 -5.25 16.82
C ASP A 59 6.55 -6.14 16.54
N PRO A 60 6.33 -6.62 15.31
CA PRO A 60 5.14 -7.40 14.98
C PRO A 60 5.09 -8.76 15.67
N LYS A 61 6.24 -9.29 16.14
CA LYS A 61 6.32 -10.60 16.81
C LYS A 61 5.98 -10.49 18.29
N THR A 62 6.57 -9.52 18.98
CA THR A 62 6.37 -9.35 20.44
C THR A 62 5.20 -8.43 20.76
N ARG A 63 4.77 -7.61 19.78
CA ARG A 63 3.83 -6.50 19.94
C ARG A 63 4.30 -5.41 20.89
N GLU A 64 5.56 -5.49 21.34
CA GLU A 64 6.22 -4.38 22.01
C GLU A 64 6.26 -3.20 21.04
N PHE A 65 5.90 -2.03 21.53
CA PHE A 65 6.03 -0.82 20.75
C PHE A 65 6.65 0.30 21.54
N PHE A 66 7.21 1.23 20.78
CA PHE A 66 7.90 2.39 21.27
C PHE A 66 7.30 3.63 20.65
N ALA A 67 7.15 4.71 21.41
CA ALA A 67 6.59 5.97 20.94
C ALA A 67 7.51 7.14 21.28
N ASN A 68 7.49 8.17 20.44
CA ASN A 68 8.26 9.39 20.63
C ASN A 68 7.66 10.36 21.66
N GLU A 69 6.42 10.14 22.08
CA GLU A 69 5.70 10.98 23.04
C GLU A 69 4.69 10.15 23.85
N PRO A 70 4.12 10.65 24.98
CA PRO A 70 3.16 9.88 25.76
C PRO A 70 1.81 9.77 25.04
N ASP A 71 1.00 8.78 25.41
CA ASP A 71 -0.41 8.74 25.02
C ASP A 71 -1.26 9.66 25.92
N SER A 72 -2.50 9.92 25.51
CA SER A 72 -3.41 10.81 26.24
C SER A 72 -4.05 10.13 27.45
N GLU A 73 -4.02 8.79 27.53
CA GLU A 73 -4.67 7.98 28.56
C GLU A 73 -3.70 7.49 29.65
N GLY A 74 -2.41 7.79 29.54
CA GLY A 74 -1.37 7.41 30.50
C GLY A 74 -1.02 5.92 30.49
N ILE A 75 -1.30 5.22 29.40
CA ILE A 75 -1.03 3.79 29.23
C ILE A 75 0.47 3.54 29.06
N LEU A 76 1.18 4.43 28.36
CA LEU A 76 2.58 4.27 28.03
C LEU A 76 3.50 4.56 29.21
N LYS A 77 4.52 3.72 29.35
CA LYS A 77 5.55 3.89 30.37
C LYS A 77 6.75 4.60 29.76
N ARG A 78 7.21 5.65 30.44
CA ARG A 78 8.42 6.36 30.02
C ARG A 78 9.65 5.47 30.22
N ASN A 79 10.50 5.40 29.20
CA ASN A 79 11.80 4.73 29.22
C ASN A 79 12.84 5.67 28.58
N GLY A 80 13.57 6.41 29.42
CA GLY A 80 14.50 7.45 28.95
C GLY A 80 13.79 8.60 28.23
N THR A 81 14.14 8.82 26.96
CA THR A 81 13.55 9.85 26.08
C THR A 81 12.31 9.38 25.33
N ILE A 82 12.04 8.06 25.34
CA ILE A 82 10.92 7.45 24.63
C ILE A 82 9.90 6.86 25.60
N TYR A 83 8.82 6.35 25.04
CA TYR A 83 7.76 5.67 25.76
C TYR A 83 7.61 4.25 25.20
N SER A 84 7.22 3.29 26.03
CA SER A 84 6.99 1.92 25.60
C SER A 84 5.75 1.27 26.20
N GLY A 85 5.26 0.25 25.51
CA GLY A 85 4.11 -0.55 25.90
C GLY A 85 4.00 -1.83 25.07
N VAL A 86 2.94 -2.59 25.29
CA VAL A 86 2.60 -3.76 24.48
C VAL A 86 1.23 -3.54 23.85
N LEU A 87 1.16 -3.64 22.53
CA LEU A 87 -0.07 -3.38 21.80
C LEU A 87 -1.09 -4.51 22.08
N PRO A 88 -2.32 -4.23 22.53
CA PRO A 88 -3.31 -5.28 22.83
C PRO A 88 -3.61 -6.16 21.61
N ALA A 89 -3.80 -7.47 21.79
CA ALA A 89 -4.00 -8.42 20.68
C ALA A 89 -5.17 -8.08 19.73
N ALA A 90 -6.18 -7.35 20.23
CA ALA A 90 -7.32 -6.88 19.45
C ALA A 90 -6.96 -5.75 18.45
N VAL A 91 -5.80 -5.11 18.59
CA VAL A 91 -5.36 -4.04 17.68
C VAL A 91 -4.48 -4.66 16.59
N ASN A 92 -4.85 -4.46 15.34
CA ASN A 92 -4.02 -4.88 14.21
C ASN A 92 -2.76 -4.03 14.11
N ILE A 93 -1.66 -4.66 13.69
CA ILE A 93 -0.38 -3.99 13.43
C ILE A 93 -0.27 -3.83 11.91
N ALA A 94 0.09 -2.63 11.46
CA ALA A 94 0.93 -2.40 10.28
C ALA A 94 1.25 -0.90 10.06
N ASN A 95 1.89 -0.58 8.93
CA ASN A 95 2.36 0.78 8.57
C ASN A 95 1.23 1.74 8.14
N THR A 96 0.66 2.50 9.07
CA THR A 96 -0.39 3.48 8.76
C THR A 96 -0.70 4.44 9.92
N ALA A 97 -1.64 5.38 9.72
CA ALA A 97 -2.17 6.20 10.81
C ALA A 97 -3.27 5.47 11.62
N ILE A 98 -3.10 5.35 12.94
CA ILE A 98 -4.05 4.71 13.86
C ILE A 98 -4.52 5.70 14.95
N ASN A 99 -5.78 5.57 15.41
CA ASN A 99 -6.23 6.22 16.64
C ASN A 99 -6.13 5.23 17.81
N TRP A 100 -5.28 5.52 18.80
CA TRP A 100 -5.06 4.67 19.98
C TRP A 100 -4.59 5.51 21.18
N GLY A 101 -5.02 5.17 22.40
CA GLY A 101 -4.65 5.91 23.62
C GLY A 101 -4.99 7.40 23.55
N GLY A 102 -6.21 7.73 23.07
CA GLY A 102 -6.68 9.10 22.87
C GLY A 102 -5.86 9.96 21.88
N LYS A 103 -5.08 9.36 20.97
CA LYS A 103 -4.22 10.08 20.02
C LYS A 103 -4.16 9.40 18.65
N ARG A 104 -3.89 10.18 17.60
CA ARG A 104 -3.60 9.68 16.25
C ARG A 104 -2.08 9.52 16.07
N TRP A 105 -1.64 8.30 15.78
CA TRP A 105 -0.24 7.91 15.63
C TRP A 105 0.08 7.50 14.20
N ALA A 106 1.26 7.84 13.70
CA ALA A 106 1.87 7.08 12.61
C ALA A 106 2.44 5.76 13.19
N MET A 107 1.86 4.63 12.85
CA MET A 107 2.33 3.29 13.21
C MET A 107 3.28 2.76 12.15
N ILE A 108 4.43 2.24 12.56
CA ILE A 108 5.42 1.62 11.67
C ILE A 108 5.94 0.33 12.29
N MET A 109 6.08 -0.72 11.48
CA MET A 109 6.59 -2.02 11.87
C MET A 109 8.12 -2.06 11.88
N LEU A 110 8.66 -2.72 12.90
CA LEU A 110 10.07 -3.10 13.02
C LEU A 110 10.34 -4.47 12.36
N PRO A 111 11.59 -4.76 11.95
CA PRO A 111 12.74 -3.85 11.95
C PRO A 111 12.70 -2.85 10.79
N LEU A 112 13.18 -1.62 11.03
CA LEU A 112 13.39 -0.65 9.96
C LEU A 112 14.64 -1.00 9.13
N SER A 113 14.75 -0.41 7.93
CA SER A 113 15.92 -0.58 7.06
C SER A 113 17.22 -0.22 7.77
N GLN A 114 18.32 -0.92 7.49
CA GLN A 114 19.65 -0.50 7.96
C GLN A 114 20.16 0.73 7.21
N ASN A 115 19.67 0.99 5.99
CA ASN A 115 19.98 2.21 5.26
C ASN A 115 19.18 3.41 5.83
N LYS A 116 19.90 4.45 6.24
CA LYS A 116 19.34 5.64 6.91
C LYS A 116 18.29 6.36 6.05
N GLU A 117 18.60 6.59 4.78
CA GLU A 117 17.73 7.34 3.88
C GLU A 117 16.42 6.59 3.63
N ASN A 118 16.48 5.25 3.50
CA ASN A 118 15.29 4.39 3.38
C ASN A 118 14.44 4.42 4.66
N ARG A 119 15.05 4.44 5.84
CA ARG A 119 14.29 4.63 7.10
C ARG A 119 13.59 5.97 7.12
N ILE A 120 14.32 7.06 6.91
CA ILE A 120 13.75 8.41 6.96
C ILE A 120 12.63 8.56 5.94
N ASN A 121 12.79 8.01 4.74
CA ASN A 121 11.75 7.99 3.71
C ASN A 121 10.45 7.34 4.21
N LEU A 122 10.55 6.14 4.79
CA LEU A 122 9.38 5.44 5.34
C LEU A 122 8.75 6.23 6.49
N LEU A 123 9.57 6.69 7.44
CA LEU A 123 9.08 7.43 8.60
C LEU A 123 8.39 8.75 8.19
N ALA A 124 8.94 9.46 7.21
CA ALA A 124 8.35 10.70 6.69
C ALA A 124 7.09 10.43 5.84
N HIS A 125 7.05 9.35 5.07
CA HIS A 125 5.86 8.89 4.35
C HIS A 125 4.70 8.67 5.33
N GLU A 126 4.91 7.82 6.34
CA GLU A 126 3.86 7.46 7.30
C GLU A 126 3.42 8.66 8.15
N SER A 127 4.37 9.55 8.48
CA SER A 127 4.03 10.77 9.22
C SER A 127 3.28 11.79 8.37
N PHE A 128 3.51 11.83 7.05
CA PHE A 128 2.76 12.71 6.15
C PHE A 128 1.26 12.45 6.17
N HIS A 129 0.83 11.18 6.24
CA HIS A 129 -0.59 10.83 6.35
C HIS A 129 -1.29 11.43 7.58
N SER A 130 -0.54 11.79 8.63
CA SER A 130 -1.09 12.48 9.81
C SER A 130 -1.42 13.94 9.51
N ILE A 131 -0.62 14.62 8.67
CA ILE A 131 -0.83 16.04 8.32
C ILE A 131 -1.63 16.23 7.04
N GLN A 132 -1.71 15.22 6.17
CA GLN A 132 -2.34 15.28 4.85
C GLN A 132 -3.78 15.86 4.88
N PRO A 133 -4.67 15.48 5.82
CA PRO A 133 -5.99 16.10 5.94
C PRO A 133 -5.94 17.60 6.25
N SER A 134 -4.97 18.02 7.08
CA SER A 134 -4.78 19.43 7.44
C SER A 134 -4.20 20.28 6.31
N LEU A 135 -3.74 19.65 5.23
CA LEU A 135 -3.34 20.28 3.97
C LEU A 135 -4.51 20.33 2.96
N GLY A 136 -5.69 19.85 3.36
CA GLY A 136 -6.90 19.84 2.52
C GLY A 136 -6.99 18.64 1.58
N PHE A 137 -6.11 17.64 1.71
CA PHE A 137 -6.21 16.39 0.96
C PHE A 137 -7.20 15.43 1.64
N THR A 138 -7.92 14.67 0.82
CA THR A 138 -8.79 13.59 1.30
C THR A 138 -8.02 12.28 1.22
N LEU A 139 -8.07 11.51 2.30
CA LEU A 139 -7.53 10.14 2.30
C LEU A 139 -8.45 9.26 1.46
N ASN A 140 -7.99 8.87 0.27
CA ASN A 140 -8.73 8.03 -0.66
C ASN A 140 -7.96 6.73 -0.92
N ASN A 141 -8.70 5.63 -0.98
CA ASN A 141 -8.13 4.30 -1.24
C ASN A 141 -8.84 3.64 -2.43
N ALA A 142 -8.93 4.36 -3.53
CA ALA A 142 -9.62 3.91 -4.74
C ALA A 142 -8.93 2.65 -5.29
N GLU A 143 -9.74 1.64 -5.63
CA GLU A 143 -9.24 0.40 -6.24
C GLU A 143 -9.04 0.60 -7.75
N ASN A 144 -7.85 0.27 -8.24
CA ASN A 144 -7.47 0.40 -9.65
C ASN A 144 -7.31 -0.99 -10.29
N SER A 145 -8.37 -1.80 -10.24
CA SER A 145 -8.36 -3.23 -10.62
C SER A 145 -7.96 -3.47 -12.09
N HIS A 146 -8.11 -2.47 -12.96
CA HIS A 146 -7.60 -2.51 -14.34
C HIS A 146 -6.07 -2.66 -14.40
N LEU A 147 -5.34 -2.28 -13.36
CA LEU A 147 -3.89 -2.50 -13.24
C LEU A 147 -3.51 -3.94 -12.87
N ASP A 148 -4.48 -4.86 -12.79
CA ASP A 148 -4.25 -6.31 -12.82
C ASP A 148 -4.68 -6.96 -14.14
N GLN A 149 -5.30 -6.20 -15.04
CA GLN A 149 -5.62 -6.65 -16.40
C GLN A 149 -4.41 -6.45 -17.31
N LYS A 150 -4.27 -7.32 -18.31
CA LYS A 150 -3.10 -7.38 -19.18
C LYS A 150 -2.72 -6.03 -19.79
N GLU A 151 -3.64 -5.36 -20.49
CA GLU A 151 -3.34 -4.09 -21.15
C GLU A 151 -3.01 -2.98 -20.13
N GLY A 152 -3.74 -2.92 -19.01
CA GLY A 152 -3.44 -2.00 -17.91
C GLY A 152 -2.03 -2.17 -17.37
N ARG A 153 -1.58 -3.41 -17.19
CA ARG A 153 -0.21 -3.71 -16.74
C ARG A 153 0.83 -3.38 -17.80
N ILE A 154 0.62 -3.77 -19.06
CA ILE A 154 1.55 -3.49 -20.16
C ILE A 154 1.84 -1.98 -20.21
N TYR A 155 0.82 -1.13 -20.30
CA TYR A 155 1.06 0.29 -20.50
C TYR A 155 1.56 1.01 -19.25
N LEU A 156 1.27 0.52 -18.04
CA LEU A 156 1.92 1.02 -16.83
C LEU A 156 3.42 0.65 -16.82
N ARG A 157 3.76 -0.56 -17.27
CA ARG A 157 5.16 -1.00 -17.36
C ARG A 157 5.94 -0.16 -18.37
N LEU A 158 5.37 0.12 -19.53
CA LEU A 158 5.97 0.98 -20.55
C LEU A 158 6.08 2.45 -20.09
N GLU A 159 5.08 2.97 -19.37
CA GLU A 159 5.13 4.29 -18.73
C GLU A 159 6.36 4.41 -17.82
N LEU A 160 6.57 3.42 -16.95
CA LEU A 160 7.66 3.40 -15.99
C LEU A 160 9.03 3.15 -16.63
N GLU A 161 9.13 2.34 -17.69
CA GLU A 161 10.36 2.22 -18.47
C GLU A 161 10.72 3.54 -19.16
N ALA A 162 9.74 4.27 -19.69
CA ALA A 162 9.96 5.60 -20.22
C ALA A 162 10.40 6.59 -19.13
N LEU A 163 9.80 6.53 -17.93
CA LEU A 163 10.25 7.31 -16.78
C LEU A 163 11.68 6.99 -16.35
N LYS A 164 12.10 5.73 -16.37
CA LYS A 164 13.50 5.35 -16.12
C LYS A 164 14.45 6.03 -17.09
N GLN A 165 14.08 6.12 -18.37
CA GLN A 165 14.90 6.83 -19.36
C GLN A 165 14.91 8.34 -19.13
N ALA A 166 13.78 8.95 -18.74
CA ALA A 166 13.72 10.36 -18.36
C ALA A 166 14.65 10.68 -17.17
N VAL A 167 14.68 9.79 -16.15
CA VAL A 167 15.56 9.89 -14.97
C VAL A 167 17.04 9.75 -15.32
N ARG A 168 17.37 8.99 -16.37
CA ARG A 168 18.75 8.79 -16.88
C ARG A 168 19.20 9.87 -17.86
N SER A 169 18.28 10.66 -18.39
CA SER A 169 18.55 11.60 -19.48
C SER A 169 19.60 12.64 -19.07
N SER A 170 20.52 12.90 -19.99
CA SER A 170 21.60 13.88 -19.80
C SER A 170 21.33 15.20 -20.50
N SER A 171 20.41 15.20 -21.47
CA SER A 171 19.98 16.38 -22.23
C SER A 171 18.50 16.67 -22.03
N GLU A 172 18.14 17.95 -22.12
CA GLU A 172 16.73 18.40 -22.01
C GLU A 172 15.85 17.80 -23.11
N LYS A 173 16.43 17.54 -24.29
CA LYS A 173 15.74 16.92 -25.42
C LYS A 173 15.36 15.47 -25.13
N GLU A 174 16.29 14.66 -24.64
CA GLU A 174 16.02 13.27 -24.23
C GLU A 174 15.02 13.23 -23.08
N TYR A 175 15.23 14.09 -22.08
CA TYR A 175 14.35 14.22 -20.93
C TYR A 175 12.89 14.48 -21.36
N THR A 176 12.67 15.49 -22.20
CA THR A 176 11.34 15.85 -22.71
C THR A 176 10.75 14.75 -23.58
N HIS A 177 11.57 14.10 -24.40
CA HIS A 177 11.14 12.98 -25.24
C HIS A 177 10.61 11.82 -24.41
N HIS A 178 11.37 11.37 -23.41
CA HIS A 178 11.00 10.24 -22.56
C HIS A 178 9.80 10.57 -21.65
N LEU A 179 9.71 11.78 -21.11
CA LEU A 179 8.53 12.23 -20.37
C LEU A 179 7.25 12.25 -21.22
N THR A 180 7.35 12.74 -22.46
CA THR A 180 6.22 12.76 -23.39
C THR A 180 5.73 11.35 -23.67
N ASN A 181 6.63 10.39 -23.87
CA ASN A 181 6.29 9.00 -24.12
C ASN A 181 5.66 8.33 -22.88
N ALA A 182 6.20 8.56 -21.69
CA ALA A 182 5.62 8.07 -20.44
C ALA A 182 4.16 8.53 -20.28
N LEU A 183 3.91 9.83 -20.45
CA LEU A 183 2.57 10.41 -20.36
C LEU A 183 1.65 9.96 -21.51
N THR A 184 2.20 9.61 -22.68
CA THR A 184 1.45 9.01 -23.79
C THR A 184 0.96 7.61 -23.43
N PHE A 185 1.82 6.75 -22.86
CA PHE A 185 1.41 5.43 -22.38
C PHE A 185 0.35 5.52 -21.29
N ARG A 186 0.51 6.43 -20.33
CA ARG A 186 -0.50 6.73 -19.29
C ARG A 186 -1.85 7.10 -19.91
N LYS A 187 -1.88 8.09 -20.82
CA LYS A 187 -3.13 8.54 -21.46
C LYS A 187 -3.79 7.46 -22.29
N TYR A 188 -3.01 6.64 -23.00
CA TYR A 188 -3.55 5.50 -23.73
C TYR A 188 -4.17 4.48 -22.79
N ARG A 189 -3.46 4.12 -21.72
CA ARG A 189 -3.97 3.21 -20.67
C ARG A 189 -5.27 3.72 -20.06
N ASN A 190 -5.35 5.01 -19.73
CA ASN A 190 -6.60 5.57 -19.19
C ASN A 190 -7.76 5.54 -20.19
N ARG A 191 -7.48 5.68 -21.49
CA ARG A 191 -8.50 5.56 -22.55
C ARG A 191 -9.11 4.16 -22.62
N LEU A 192 -8.36 3.11 -22.28
CA LEU A 192 -8.85 1.73 -22.30
C LEU A 192 -9.86 1.45 -21.17
N TYR A 193 -9.77 2.19 -20.05
CA TYR A 193 -10.52 1.91 -18.83
C TYR A 193 -11.23 3.17 -18.34
N LYS A 194 -12.54 3.26 -18.62
CA LYS A 194 -13.37 4.41 -18.25
C LYS A 194 -13.28 4.71 -16.75
N GLY A 195 -12.92 5.94 -16.40
CA GLY A 195 -12.84 6.41 -15.01
C GLY A 195 -11.52 6.09 -14.30
N SER A 196 -10.62 5.34 -14.94
CA SER A 196 -9.30 5.00 -14.39
C SER A 196 -8.45 6.23 -14.14
N GLU A 197 -8.59 7.28 -14.95
CA GLU A 197 -7.90 8.55 -14.76
C GLU A 197 -8.23 9.18 -13.40
N ASN A 198 -9.47 9.01 -12.93
CA ASN A 198 -9.90 9.55 -11.65
C ASN A 198 -9.45 8.65 -10.50
N THR A 199 -9.67 7.33 -10.60
CA THR A 199 -9.32 6.40 -9.52
C THR A 199 -7.81 6.31 -9.30
N GLU A 200 -7.01 6.43 -10.36
CA GLU A 200 -5.56 6.48 -10.23
C GLU A 200 -5.11 7.78 -9.60
N ASN A 201 -5.64 8.91 -10.06
CA ASN A 201 -5.33 10.22 -9.50
C ASN A 201 -5.65 10.30 -8.00
N LEU A 202 -6.77 9.70 -7.55
CA LEU A 202 -7.11 9.63 -6.14
C LEU A 202 -6.06 8.89 -5.32
N LEU A 203 -5.51 7.79 -5.85
CA LEU A 203 -4.45 7.05 -5.16
C LEU A 203 -3.10 7.76 -5.24
N GLU A 204 -2.78 8.41 -6.37
CA GLU A 204 -1.57 9.24 -6.52
C GLU A 204 -1.58 10.44 -5.56
N LEU A 205 -2.73 11.10 -5.37
CA LEU A 205 -2.90 12.17 -4.37
C LEU A 205 -2.76 11.65 -2.93
N ASN A 206 -3.17 10.40 -2.67
CA ASN A 206 -3.10 9.80 -1.34
C ASN A 206 -1.69 9.28 -1.02
N GLU A 207 -1.22 8.31 -1.79
CA GLU A 207 0.03 7.55 -1.58
C GLU A 207 1.21 8.16 -2.32
N GLY A 208 0.99 8.63 -3.55
CA GLY A 208 2.05 9.16 -4.41
C GLY A 208 2.69 10.42 -3.84
N ILE A 209 1.89 11.33 -3.28
CA ILE A 209 2.38 12.56 -2.61
C ILE A 209 3.06 12.23 -1.27
N ALA A 210 2.56 11.24 -0.53
CA ALA A 210 3.20 10.77 0.70
C ALA A 210 4.60 10.20 0.39
N GLU A 211 4.71 9.39 -0.65
CA GLU A 211 5.99 8.81 -1.07
C GLU A 211 6.94 9.87 -1.64
N PHE A 212 6.45 10.83 -2.43
CA PHE A 212 7.26 11.98 -2.86
C PHE A 212 7.79 12.78 -1.66
N THR A 213 6.96 12.99 -0.64
CA THR A 213 7.37 13.68 0.59
C THR A 213 8.48 12.92 1.30
N GLY A 214 8.33 11.61 1.47
CA GLY A 214 9.36 10.75 2.04
C GLY A 214 10.67 10.79 1.24
N LEU A 215 10.59 10.77 -0.08
CA LEU A 215 11.74 10.86 -0.98
C LEU A 215 12.54 12.16 -0.74
N ILE A 216 11.89 13.32 -0.70
CA ILE A 216 12.58 14.60 -0.49
C ILE A 216 13.16 14.69 0.93
N VAL A 217 12.37 14.32 1.95
CA VAL A 217 12.77 14.41 3.36
C VAL A 217 13.94 13.47 3.70
N SER A 218 14.07 12.35 2.98
CA SER A 218 15.20 11.43 3.13
C SER A 218 16.58 12.06 2.94
N GLY A 219 16.65 13.22 2.28
CA GLY A 219 17.88 14.00 2.13
C GLY A 219 18.92 13.35 1.20
N ARG A 220 18.51 12.39 0.36
CA ARG A 220 19.36 11.79 -0.67
C ARG A 220 19.92 12.87 -1.61
N ASN A 221 21.18 12.72 -1.99
CA ASN A 221 21.76 13.52 -3.07
C ASN A 221 21.22 13.08 -4.44
N LYS A 222 21.52 13.84 -5.50
CA LYS A 222 20.98 13.60 -6.84
C LYS A 222 21.23 12.18 -7.36
N ASP A 223 22.44 11.64 -7.17
CA ASP A 223 22.80 10.30 -7.65
C ASP A 223 22.12 9.19 -6.83
N GLN A 224 22.06 9.36 -5.49
CA GLN A 224 21.33 8.47 -4.61
C GLN A 224 19.84 8.44 -4.94
N THR A 225 19.22 9.60 -5.17
CA THR A 225 17.81 9.68 -5.58
C THR A 225 17.58 9.03 -6.93
N ARG A 226 18.46 9.28 -7.92
CA ARG A 226 18.40 8.62 -9.23
C ARG A 226 18.41 7.09 -9.07
N LEU A 227 19.38 6.55 -8.33
CA LEU A 227 19.49 5.11 -8.12
C LEU A 227 18.31 4.54 -7.34
N TYR A 228 17.81 5.26 -6.33
CA TYR A 228 16.64 4.85 -5.55
C TYR A 228 15.39 4.70 -6.44
N LEU A 229 15.09 5.71 -7.27
CA LEU A 229 13.95 5.66 -8.19
C LEU A 229 14.08 4.53 -9.22
N LEU A 230 15.26 4.37 -9.84
CA LEU A 230 15.49 3.32 -10.84
C LEU A 230 15.34 1.91 -10.23
N ASN A 231 16.01 1.65 -9.10
CA ASN A 231 15.93 0.36 -8.42
C ASN A 231 14.53 0.09 -7.87
N GLY A 232 13.83 1.13 -7.42
CA GLY A 232 12.44 1.06 -6.96
C GLY A 232 11.52 0.56 -8.08
N ILE A 233 11.62 1.16 -9.27
CA ILE A 233 10.86 0.73 -10.45
C ILE A 233 11.22 -0.73 -10.82
N ASP A 234 12.50 -1.09 -10.87
CA ASP A 234 12.93 -2.46 -11.20
C ASP A 234 12.41 -3.51 -10.22
N GLY A 235 12.33 -3.16 -8.92
CA GLY A 235 11.72 -4.01 -7.90
C GLY A 235 10.20 -4.09 -8.07
N PHE A 236 9.55 -2.95 -8.27
CA PHE A 236 8.10 -2.85 -8.44
C PHE A 236 7.59 -3.70 -9.60
N MET A 237 8.30 -3.76 -10.73
CA MET A 237 7.90 -4.56 -11.90
C MET A 237 7.71 -6.04 -11.61
N LYS A 238 8.29 -6.54 -10.52
CA LYS A 238 8.19 -7.95 -10.10
C LYS A 238 6.96 -8.20 -9.23
N ASN A 239 6.21 -7.17 -8.86
CA ASN A 239 5.06 -7.32 -7.97
C ASN A 239 3.93 -8.10 -8.66
N PRO A 240 3.31 -9.06 -7.95
CA PRO A 240 2.15 -9.81 -8.43
C PRO A 240 0.93 -8.94 -8.74
N THR A 241 0.81 -7.75 -8.14
CA THR A 241 -0.26 -6.81 -8.46
C THR A 241 0.26 -5.38 -8.43
N PHE A 242 -0.36 -4.49 -9.21
CA PHE A 242 -0.03 -3.05 -9.26
C PHE A 242 -1.14 -2.15 -8.71
N VAL A 243 -2.33 -2.73 -8.42
CA VAL A 243 -3.60 -2.04 -8.15
C VAL A 243 -3.51 -0.96 -7.08
N ARG A 244 -2.71 -1.18 -6.03
CA ARG A 244 -2.55 -0.24 -4.91
C ARG A 244 -1.15 0.33 -4.74
N SER A 245 -0.20 -0.10 -5.56
CA SER A 245 1.22 0.21 -5.38
C SER A 245 1.82 1.07 -6.48
N PHE A 246 1.15 1.23 -7.63
CA PHE A 246 1.70 2.01 -8.74
C PHE A 246 1.97 3.49 -8.37
N ALA A 247 1.17 4.06 -7.48
CA ALA A 247 1.27 5.46 -7.06
C ALA A 247 2.65 5.78 -6.43
N TYR A 248 3.26 4.81 -5.74
CA TYR A 248 4.58 4.93 -5.10
C TYR A 248 5.74 4.99 -6.11
N TYR A 249 5.50 4.65 -7.37
CA TYR A 249 6.53 4.58 -8.41
C TYR A 249 6.26 5.49 -9.61
N THR A 250 5.11 6.15 -9.62
CA THR A 250 4.73 7.12 -10.64
C THR A 250 4.89 8.54 -10.12
N THR A 251 4.06 8.95 -9.16
CA THR A 251 4.06 10.32 -8.60
C THR A 251 5.41 10.74 -8.01
N PRO A 252 6.16 9.91 -7.28
CA PRO A 252 7.50 10.30 -6.81
C PRO A 252 8.49 10.57 -7.93
N VAL A 253 8.38 9.87 -9.07
CA VAL A 253 9.27 10.09 -10.21
C VAL A 253 8.88 11.39 -10.92
N TYR A 254 7.61 11.55 -11.32
CA TYR A 254 7.14 12.79 -11.92
C TYR A 254 7.38 14.00 -11.00
N GLY A 255 7.04 13.86 -9.72
CA GLY A 255 7.19 14.86 -8.69
C GLY A 255 8.65 15.24 -8.45
N TYR A 256 9.57 14.28 -8.40
CA TYR A 256 11.01 14.59 -8.28
C TYR A 256 11.55 15.28 -9.52
N LEU A 257 11.21 14.79 -10.71
CA LEU A 257 11.63 15.42 -11.96
C LEU A 257 11.10 16.86 -12.09
N LEU A 258 9.89 17.13 -11.59
CA LEU A 258 9.35 18.49 -11.53
C LEU A 258 9.98 19.33 -10.41
N TYR A 259 10.25 18.74 -9.25
CA TYR A 259 10.90 19.40 -8.11
C TYR A 259 12.26 19.99 -8.46
N LEU A 260 13.01 19.37 -9.37
CA LEU A 260 14.27 19.90 -9.90
C LEU A 260 14.11 21.23 -10.67
N LYS A 261 12.92 21.51 -11.21
CA LYS A 261 12.59 22.72 -11.98
C LYS A 261 11.76 23.73 -11.17
N ASP A 262 10.85 23.23 -10.35
CA ASP A 262 9.92 23.98 -9.51
C ASP A 262 9.85 23.33 -8.13
N PRO A 263 10.72 23.71 -7.18
CA PRO A 263 10.75 23.13 -5.83
C PRO A 263 9.45 23.30 -5.04
N ASP A 264 8.57 24.18 -5.48
CA ASP A 264 7.31 24.53 -4.82
C ASP A 264 6.08 23.89 -5.48
N TRP A 265 6.24 23.03 -6.49
CA TRP A 265 5.13 22.47 -7.27
C TRP A 265 4.08 21.78 -6.39
N ASN A 266 4.52 21.08 -5.34
CA ASN A 266 3.66 20.33 -4.44
C ASN A 266 2.76 21.25 -3.59
N LYS A 267 3.14 22.52 -3.40
CA LYS A 267 2.32 23.54 -2.72
C LYS A 267 1.24 24.14 -3.62
N LYS A 268 1.27 23.86 -4.92
CA LYS A 268 0.35 24.40 -5.93
C LYS A 268 -0.80 23.45 -6.28
N ILE A 269 -0.80 22.26 -5.67
CA ILE A 269 -1.81 21.22 -5.88
C ILE A 269 -2.73 21.07 -4.65
N ASN A 270 -3.89 20.47 -4.84
CA ASN A 270 -4.86 20.18 -3.78
C ASN A 270 -5.64 18.89 -4.08
N ALA A 271 -6.60 18.53 -3.23
CA ALA A 271 -7.40 17.31 -3.38
C ALA A 271 -8.16 17.15 -4.72
N LYS A 272 -8.36 18.24 -5.47
CA LYS A 272 -9.08 18.25 -6.75
C LYS A 272 -8.16 18.35 -7.96
N THR A 273 -6.84 18.43 -7.75
CA THR A 273 -5.89 18.51 -8.85
C THR A 273 -5.87 17.20 -9.63
N ASP A 274 -6.08 17.28 -10.95
CA ASP A 274 -5.67 16.24 -11.90
C ASP A 274 -4.15 16.30 -12.05
N LEU A 275 -3.43 15.39 -11.39
CA LEU A 275 -1.98 15.32 -11.41
C LEU A 275 -1.44 15.04 -12.82
N THR A 276 -2.13 14.22 -13.62
CA THR A 276 -1.69 13.93 -14.98
C THR A 276 -1.77 15.18 -15.84
N GLY A 277 -2.89 15.90 -15.80
CA GLY A 277 -3.04 17.19 -16.46
C GLY A 277 -2.05 18.24 -15.95
N TYR A 278 -1.81 18.27 -14.63
CA TYR A 278 -0.84 19.16 -14.00
C TYR A 278 0.58 18.90 -14.52
N PHE A 279 1.05 17.64 -14.53
CA PHE A 279 2.38 17.28 -15.04
C PHE A 279 2.52 17.57 -16.53
N ILE A 280 1.50 17.27 -17.35
CA ILE A 280 1.51 17.60 -18.78
C ILE A 280 1.74 19.09 -18.99
N LYS A 281 1.02 19.93 -18.25
CA LYS A 281 1.16 21.38 -18.32
C LYS A 281 2.51 21.86 -17.78
N ALA A 282 2.95 21.34 -16.63
CA ALA A 282 4.17 21.78 -15.97
C ALA A 282 5.44 21.43 -16.75
N PHE A 283 5.43 20.30 -17.48
CA PHE A 283 6.53 19.90 -18.36
C PHE A 283 6.41 20.46 -19.79
N ASP A 284 5.34 21.18 -20.12
CA ASP A 284 5.03 21.66 -21.48
C ASP A 284 5.11 20.56 -22.55
N VAL A 285 4.60 19.37 -22.23
CA VAL A 285 4.61 18.24 -23.16
C VAL A 285 3.34 18.21 -24.02
N ARG A 286 3.51 17.84 -25.29
CA ARG A 286 2.41 17.71 -26.24
C ARG A 286 2.17 16.25 -26.56
N ILE A 287 1.04 15.74 -26.11
CA ILE A 287 0.62 14.36 -26.37
C ILE A 287 -0.10 14.30 -27.73
N GLN A 288 0.22 13.28 -28.53
CA GLN A 288 -0.41 13.06 -29.82
C GLN A 288 -1.89 12.70 -29.67
N THR A 289 -2.72 13.13 -30.61
CA THR A 289 -4.17 12.84 -30.60
C THR A 289 -4.47 11.38 -30.89
N ASP A 290 -3.77 10.78 -31.86
CA ASP A 290 -3.86 9.36 -32.18
C ASP A 290 -2.96 8.54 -31.24
N LEU A 291 -3.46 8.33 -30.02
CA LEU A 291 -2.75 7.60 -28.98
C LEU A 291 -2.44 6.15 -29.37
N GLN A 292 -3.32 5.48 -30.11
CA GLN A 292 -3.13 4.07 -30.48
C GLN A 292 -1.91 3.92 -31.40
N LYS A 293 -1.90 4.69 -32.49
CA LYS A 293 -0.75 4.71 -33.41
C LYS A 293 0.53 5.15 -32.72
N ALA A 294 0.43 6.10 -31.77
CA ALA A 294 1.58 6.55 -30.99
C ALA A 294 2.15 5.42 -30.13
N VAL A 295 1.33 4.70 -29.35
CA VAL A 295 1.84 3.61 -28.50
C VAL A 295 2.35 2.43 -29.30
N GLU A 296 1.71 2.07 -30.42
CA GLU A 296 2.19 1.01 -31.33
C GLU A 296 3.61 1.31 -31.83
N LYS A 297 3.87 2.56 -32.22
CA LYS A 297 5.22 2.99 -32.66
C LYS A 297 6.24 3.05 -31.53
N LEU A 298 5.81 3.40 -30.31
CA LEU A 298 6.71 3.66 -29.19
C LEU A 298 7.06 2.40 -28.38
N SER A 299 6.17 1.40 -28.34
CA SER A 299 6.24 0.30 -27.37
C SER A 299 7.58 -0.43 -27.38
N ASP A 300 8.12 -0.76 -28.56
CA ASP A 300 9.38 -1.51 -28.66
C ASP A 300 10.61 -0.74 -28.17
N ASN A 301 10.55 0.60 -28.13
CA ASN A 301 11.62 1.42 -27.54
C ASN A 301 11.70 1.29 -26.00
N TYR A 302 10.68 0.70 -25.37
CA TYR A 302 10.54 0.58 -23.92
C TYR A 302 10.25 -0.85 -23.48
N ASN A 303 10.84 -1.83 -24.17
CA ASN A 303 10.67 -3.27 -23.89
C ASN A 303 9.23 -3.78 -24.15
N GLY A 304 8.53 -3.22 -25.13
CA GLY A 304 7.17 -3.59 -25.54
C GLY A 304 6.99 -5.08 -25.77
N THR A 305 7.79 -5.65 -26.67
CA THR A 305 7.67 -7.06 -27.04
C THR A 305 7.82 -8.02 -25.84
N SER A 306 8.84 -7.83 -24.98
CA SER A 306 9.04 -8.70 -23.81
C SER A 306 7.94 -8.48 -22.75
N THR A 307 7.53 -7.24 -22.53
CA THR A 307 6.45 -6.90 -21.59
C THR A 307 5.13 -7.57 -21.99
N ILE A 308 4.76 -7.52 -23.28
CA ILE A 308 3.54 -8.17 -23.78
C ILE A 308 3.59 -9.68 -23.56
N LYS A 309 4.73 -10.32 -23.83
CA LYS A 309 4.92 -11.75 -23.61
C LYS A 309 4.74 -12.12 -22.14
N GLU A 310 5.44 -11.43 -21.24
CA GLU A 310 5.37 -11.68 -19.80
C GLU A 310 3.97 -11.46 -19.22
N GLU A 311 3.28 -10.39 -19.62
CA GLU A 311 1.92 -10.12 -19.14
C GLU A 311 0.89 -11.10 -19.72
N THR A 312 1.13 -11.64 -20.92
CA THR A 312 0.30 -12.72 -21.48
C THR A 312 0.45 -14.01 -20.67
N GLU A 313 1.68 -14.42 -20.37
CA GLU A 313 1.95 -15.61 -19.55
C GLU A 313 1.38 -15.45 -18.13
N ARG A 314 1.53 -14.26 -17.52
CA ARG A 314 0.94 -13.94 -16.20
C ARG A 314 -0.58 -13.95 -16.23
N GLU A 315 -1.22 -13.43 -17.28
CA GLU A 315 -2.69 -13.47 -17.43
C GLU A 315 -3.21 -14.92 -17.45
N GLU A 316 -2.52 -15.82 -18.15
CA GLU A 316 -2.90 -17.26 -18.17
C GLU A 316 -2.77 -17.92 -16.80
N GLN A 317 -1.69 -17.65 -16.07
CA GLN A 317 -1.50 -18.16 -14.70
C GLN A 317 -2.56 -17.60 -13.74
N THR A 318 -2.90 -16.31 -13.89
CA THR A 318 -3.91 -15.64 -13.06
C THR A 318 -5.29 -16.26 -13.29
N LYS A 319 -5.66 -16.58 -14.53
CA LYS A 319 -6.93 -17.27 -14.86
C LYS A 319 -7.03 -18.63 -14.16
N LYS A 320 -5.96 -19.42 -14.14
CA LYS A 320 -5.90 -20.71 -13.44
C LYS A 320 -6.13 -20.53 -11.94
N ARG A 321 -5.42 -19.58 -11.32
CA ARG A 321 -5.52 -19.29 -9.89
C ARG A 321 -6.90 -18.77 -9.49
N ILE A 322 -7.53 -17.94 -10.31
CA ILE A 322 -8.92 -17.49 -10.11
C ILE A 322 -9.87 -18.68 -10.13
N ALA A 323 -9.72 -19.61 -11.07
CA ALA A 323 -10.55 -20.82 -11.12
C ALA A 323 -10.39 -21.69 -9.85
N GLU A 324 -9.17 -21.85 -9.35
CA GLU A 324 -8.89 -22.55 -8.09
C GLU A 324 -9.57 -21.85 -6.90
N TYR A 325 -9.51 -20.52 -6.82
CA TYR A 325 -10.17 -19.76 -5.75
C TYR A 325 -11.69 -19.83 -5.81
N LYS A 326 -12.29 -19.76 -7.01
CA LYS A 326 -13.73 -19.95 -7.17
C LYS A 326 -14.16 -21.35 -6.72
N MET A 327 -13.35 -22.36 -7.02
CA MET A 327 -13.60 -23.71 -6.55
C MET A 327 -13.56 -23.78 -5.01
N LYS A 328 -12.51 -23.24 -4.39
CA LYS A 328 -12.24 -23.34 -2.93
C LYS A 328 -13.22 -22.53 -2.07
N PHE A 329 -13.59 -21.33 -2.50
CA PHE A 329 -14.30 -20.36 -1.64
C PHE A 329 -15.74 -20.07 -2.06
N ILE A 330 -16.23 -20.69 -3.14
CA ILE A 330 -17.57 -20.40 -3.69
C ILE A 330 -18.31 -21.69 -4.05
N GLN A 331 -17.69 -22.56 -4.84
CA GLN A 331 -18.36 -23.74 -5.40
C GLN A 331 -18.36 -24.93 -4.44
N GLN A 332 -17.23 -25.20 -3.78
CA GLN A 332 -17.13 -26.27 -2.80
C GLN A 332 -17.70 -25.82 -1.44
N PRO A 333 -18.10 -26.78 -0.58
CA PRO A 333 -18.49 -26.47 0.79
C PRO A 333 -17.42 -25.64 1.52
N HIS A 334 -17.84 -24.49 2.03
CA HIS A 334 -16.95 -23.49 2.62
C HIS A 334 -17.59 -22.85 3.86
N PHE A 335 -16.78 -22.11 4.61
CA PHE A 335 -17.21 -21.43 5.82
C PHE A 335 -17.37 -19.94 5.52
N GLU A 336 -18.61 -19.45 5.62
CA GLU A 336 -18.91 -18.02 5.55
C GLU A 336 -18.98 -17.39 6.95
N ILE A 337 -18.24 -16.30 7.15
CA ILE A 337 -18.25 -15.51 8.38
C ILE A 337 -18.69 -14.09 8.03
N LYS A 338 -19.82 -13.66 8.60
CA LYS A 338 -20.31 -12.29 8.48
C LYS A 338 -19.62 -11.38 9.49
N PHE A 339 -19.33 -10.16 9.08
CA PHE A 339 -18.73 -9.17 9.98
C PHE A 339 -19.79 -8.42 10.78
N GLU A 340 -19.42 -8.01 11.99
CA GLU A 340 -20.25 -7.14 12.85
C GLU A 340 -19.57 -5.79 13.08
N LYS A 341 -18.30 -5.81 13.48
CA LYS A 341 -17.44 -4.65 13.76
C LYS A 341 -15.99 -4.99 13.41
N MET A 342 -15.77 -5.38 12.15
CA MET A 342 -14.47 -5.83 11.69
C MET A 342 -13.39 -4.73 11.73
N ASN A 343 -12.17 -5.18 11.98
CA ASN A 343 -10.93 -4.48 11.68
C ASN A 343 -9.95 -5.50 11.08
N VAL A 344 -9.25 -5.12 10.02
CA VAL A 344 -8.47 -6.04 9.18
C VAL A 344 -6.98 -5.65 9.13
N SER A 345 -6.08 -6.60 8.80
CA SER A 345 -4.65 -6.39 8.50
C SER A 345 -4.27 -7.36 7.39
N PHE A 346 -3.61 -6.91 6.32
CA PHE A 346 -3.19 -7.77 5.20
C PHE A 346 -2.03 -7.16 4.42
N ASP A 347 -1.37 -7.98 3.59
CA ASP A 347 -0.39 -7.51 2.60
C ASP A 347 -1.11 -7.11 1.28
N PRO A 348 -1.14 -5.83 0.89
CA PRO A 348 -1.84 -5.40 -0.33
C PRO A 348 -1.14 -5.82 -1.63
N ARG A 349 0.07 -6.40 -1.57
CA ARG A 349 0.89 -6.69 -2.76
C ARG A 349 0.68 -8.08 -3.33
N ASN A 350 -0.15 -8.90 -2.70
CA ASN A 350 -0.41 -10.28 -3.13
C ASN A 350 -1.90 -10.61 -3.28
N ILE A 351 -2.78 -9.61 -3.11
CA ILE A 351 -4.22 -9.78 -3.27
C ILE A 351 -4.58 -10.13 -4.71
N VAL A 352 -5.67 -10.88 -4.89
CA VAL A 352 -6.13 -11.34 -6.20
C VAL A 352 -7.61 -11.02 -6.35
N PRO A 353 -7.99 -10.03 -7.19
CA PRO A 353 -9.39 -9.81 -7.54
C PRO A 353 -10.00 -11.04 -8.22
N VAL A 354 -11.21 -11.42 -7.82
CA VAL A 354 -11.94 -12.57 -8.33
C VAL A 354 -13.25 -12.07 -8.93
N GLU A 355 -13.17 -11.55 -10.16
CA GLU A 355 -14.32 -11.10 -10.95
C GLU A 355 -15.26 -10.19 -10.13
N ASP A 356 -16.56 -10.47 -10.14
CA ASP A 356 -17.62 -9.82 -9.36
C ASP A 356 -17.83 -10.45 -7.96
N HIS A 357 -17.05 -11.46 -7.60
CA HIS A 357 -17.22 -12.23 -6.36
C HIS A 357 -16.39 -11.67 -5.19
N GLY A 358 -15.43 -10.77 -5.46
CA GLY A 358 -14.65 -10.06 -4.43
C GLY A 358 -13.15 -10.18 -4.63
N THR A 359 -12.39 -10.24 -3.53
CA THR A 359 -10.92 -10.28 -3.56
C THR A 359 -10.40 -11.36 -2.64
N VAL A 360 -9.48 -12.18 -3.15
CA VAL A 360 -8.78 -13.16 -2.33
C VAL A 360 -7.57 -12.52 -1.68
N TYR A 361 -7.48 -12.71 -0.37
CA TYR A 361 -6.35 -12.31 0.47
C TYR A 361 -5.57 -13.57 0.86
N PRO A 362 -4.36 -13.79 0.30
CA PRO A 362 -3.54 -14.95 0.65
C PRO A 362 -3.22 -15.01 2.15
N ASN A 363 -2.94 -13.84 2.74
CA ASN A 363 -2.81 -13.66 4.18
C ASN A 363 -3.66 -12.48 4.63
N ILE A 364 -4.39 -12.67 5.73
CA ILE A 364 -5.21 -11.62 6.33
C ILE A 364 -5.47 -11.96 7.80
N ARG A 365 -5.46 -10.94 8.65
CA ARG A 365 -5.89 -11.02 10.03
C ARG A 365 -7.11 -10.14 10.23
N ILE A 366 -8.15 -10.69 10.84
CA ILE A 366 -9.42 -10.01 11.10
C ILE A 366 -9.69 -10.09 12.60
N THR A 367 -10.03 -8.95 13.19
CA THR A 367 -10.55 -8.85 14.54
C THR A 367 -11.96 -8.31 14.46
N ASP A 368 -12.90 -8.97 15.13
CA ASP A 368 -14.31 -8.60 15.15
C ASP A 368 -14.90 -8.93 16.54
N LEU A 369 -16.19 -8.68 16.75
CA LEU A 369 -16.90 -9.05 17.98
C LEU A 369 -16.89 -10.56 18.23
N TRP A 370 -16.93 -11.35 17.15
CA TRP A 370 -16.88 -12.80 17.23
C TRP A 370 -15.49 -13.36 17.54
N GLY A 371 -14.45 -12.53 17.49
CA GLY A 371 -13.08 -12.92 17.84
C GLY A 371 -12.04 -12.58 16.78
N ILE A 372 -11.05 -13.46 16.63
CA ILE A 372 -9.84 -13.20 15.83
C ILE A 372 -9.66 -14.31 14.81
N LEU A 373 -9.67 -13.96 13.53
CA LEU A 373 -9.35 -14.86 12.42
C LEU A 373 -7.98 -14.51 11.87
N THR A 374 -7.08 -15.49 11.84
CA THR A 374 -5.76 -15.38 11.21
C THR A 374 -5.69 -16.37 10.04
N ILE A 375 -5.43 -15.87 8.84
CA ILE A 375 -5.39 -16.64 7.59
C ILE A 375 -4.01 -16.52 6.97
N GLU A 376 -3.47 -17.66 6.54
CA GLU A 376 -2.18 -17.81 5.85
C GLU A 376 -2.31 -18.54 4.50
N ASN A 377 -3.46 -19.18 4.21
CA ASN A 377 -3.69 -19.93 2.97
C ASN A 377 -4.99 -19.52 2.22
N GLY A 378 -5.19 -18.21 2.11
CA GLY A 378 -6.23 -17.63 1.28
C GLY A 378 -7.61 -17.53 1.93
N ALA A 379 -8.29 -16.42 1.68
CA ALA A 379 -9.69 -16.21 1.99
C ALA A 379 -10.32 -15.23 1.01
N LEU A 380 -11.58 -15.43 0.64
CA LEU A 380 -12.31 -14.54 -0.26
C LEU A 380 -13.12 -13.52 0.55
N MET A 381 -12.68 -12.26 0.50
CA MET A 381 -13.46 -11.13 1.00
C MET A 381 -14.53 -10.77 -0.03
N SER A 382 -15.77 -10.64 0.42
CA SER A 382 -16.88 -10.18 -0.42
C SER A 382 -16.67 -8.73 -0.93
N PRO A 383 -17.26 -8.34 -2.09
CA PRO A 383 -17.11 -6.99 -2.64
C PRO A 383 -17.63 -5.89 -1.71
N ASN A 384 -18.66 -6.20 -0.91
CA ASN A 384 -19.27 -5.28 0.03
C ASN A 384 -18.58 -5.24 1.39
N TRP A 385 -17.53 -6.05 1.59
CA TRP A 385 -16.82 -6.18 2.86
C TRP A 385 -17.76 -6.49 4.04
N ASP A 386 -18.80 -7.30 3.81
CA ASP A 386 -19.78 -7.71 4.82
C ASP A 386 -19.58 -9.15 5.29
N LYS A 387 -18.84 -9.94 4.51
CA LYS A 387 -18.44 -11.31 4.86
C LYS A 387 -17.11 -11.73 4.26
N ILE A 388 -16.55 -12.81 4.82
CA ILE A 388 -15.41 -13.55 4.30
C ILE A 388 -15.73 -15.04 4.17
N SER A 389 -15.25 -15.64 3.08
CA SER A 389 -15.35 -17.08 2.83
C SER A 389 -13.97 -17.74 2.96
N ILE A 390 -13.90 -18.80 3.76
CA ILE A 390 -12.70 -19.62 4.01
C ILE A 390 -13.01 -21.11 3.79
N SER A 391 -12.00 -21.95 3.71
CA SER A 391 -12.20 -23.40 3.68
C SER A 391 -12.90 -23.89 4.95
N ASN A 392 -13.66 -24.97 4.85
CA ASN A 392 -14.31 -25.57 6.03
C ASN A 392 -13.30 -25.99 7.11
N PRO A 393 -13.72 -25.98 8.39
CA PRO A 393 -12.86 -26.37 9.51
C PRO A 393 -12.43 -27.83 9.43
N VAL A 394 -11.22 -28.10 9.90
CA VAL A 394 -10.62 -29.43 10.03
C VAL A 394 -10.57 -29.87 11.50
N SER A 395 -10.40 -28.93 12.43
CA SER A 395 -10.44 -29.18 13.88
C SER A 395 -11.21 -28.09 14.60
N THR A 396 -11.90 -28.47 15.68
CA THR A 396 -12.63 -27.59 16.59
C THR A 396 -12.31 -28.01 18.02
N GLU A 397 -11.58 -27.17 18.74
CA GLU A 397 -11.15 -27.42 20.12
C GLU A 397 -11.53 -26.21 20.98
N ASN A 398 -12.53 -26.37 21.85
CA ASN A 398 -13.07 -25.29 22.67
C ASN A 398 -13.49 -24.07 21.81
N LYS A 399 -12.85 -22.91 22.02
CA LYS A 399 -13.06 -21.66 21.28
C LYS A 399 -12.09 -21.48 20.12
N LYS A 400 -11.25 -22.47 19.82
CA LYS A 400 -10.28 -22.41 18.72
C LYS A 400 -10.71 -23.35 17.61
N VAL A 401 -10.98 -22.79 16.44
CA VAL A 401 -11.34 -23.51 15.24
C VAL A 401 -10.20 -23.34 14.24
N SER A 402 -9.82 -24.40 13.54
CA SER A 402 -8.78 -24.32 12.51
C SER A 402 -9.16 -25.10 11.27
N GLY A 403 -8.73 -24.60 10.11
CA GLY A 403 -8.83 -25.29 8.84
C GLY A 403 -7.53 -25.22 8.07
N ASP A 404 -7.62 -25.36 6.74
CA ASP A 404 -6.45 -25.29 5.85
C ASP A 404 -5.84 -23.88 5.84
N GLY A 405 -4.80 -23.69 6.64
CA GLY A 405 -4.03 -22.45 6.75
C GLY A 405 -4.81 -21.28 7.34
N TRP A 406 -5.73 -21.54 8.28
CA TRP A 406 -6.38 -20.50 9.06
C TRP A 406 -6.74 -20.96 10.47
N ILE A 407 -6.81 -20.01 11.40
CA ILE A 407 -7.20 -20.20 12.80
C ILE A 407 -8.20 -19.11 13.19
N LEU A 408 -9.31 -19.52 13.78
CA LEU A 408 -10.35 -18.67 14.36
C LEU A 408 -10.39 -18.86 15.88
N GLU A 409 -10.09 -17.81 16.63
CA GLU A 409 -10.20 -17.74 18.08
C GLU A 409 -11.50 -17.00 18.44
N LEU A 410 -12.51 -17.74 18.88
CA LEU A 410 -13.85 -17.24 19.21
C LEU A 410 -13.90 -16.55 20.57
N THR A 411 -14.71 -15.51 20.67
CA THR A 411 -15.13 -14.91 21.94
C THR A 411 -16.31 -15.68 22.56
N ASP A 412 -16.65 -15.34 23.82
CA ASP A 412 -17.87 -15.86 24.44
C ASP A 412 -19.13 -15.43 23.68
N GLY A 413 -20.11 -16.32 23.62
CA GLY A 413 -21.38 -16.08 22.91
C GLY A 413 -21.35 -16.39 21.42
N TYR A 414 -20.24 -16.90 20.89
CA TYR A 414 -20.13 -17.32 19.49
C TYR A 414 -19.77 -18.79 19.36
N THR A 415 -20.40 -19.46 18.39
CA THR A 415 -20.14 -20.85 18.03
C THR A 415 -20.16 -21.02 16.51
N ILE A 416 -19.82 -22.21 16.00
CA ILE A 416 -19.96 -22.53 14.58
C ILE A 416 -20.92 -23.71 14.42
N ALA A 417 -21.62 -23.75 13.29
CA ALA A 417 -22.44 -24.90 12.92
C ALA A 417 -22.28 -25.22 11.44
N LYS A 418 -22.36 -26.52 11.13
CA LYS A 418 -22.46 -27.02 9.78
C LYS A 418 -23.91 -26.95 9.32
N ASP A 419 -24.11 -26.48 8.10
CA ASP A 419 -25.36 -26.54 7.38
C ASP A 419 -25.43 -27.86 6.61
N GLU A 420 -26.32 -28.78 7.02
CA GLU A 420 -26.35 -30.13 6.42
C GLU A 420 -26.82 -30.16 4.96
N GLY A 421 -27.53 -29.13 4.50
CA GLY A 421 -28.00 -29.05 3.11
C GLY A 421 -26.90 -28.66 2.13
N SER A 422 -26.09 -27.67 2.51
CA SER A 422 -25.00 -27.13 1.67
C SER A 422 -23.63 -27.74 1.99
N GLY A 423 -23.45 -28.30 3.18
CA GLY A 423 -22.15 -28.67 3.73
C GLY A 423 -21.31 -27.48 4.20
N ASN A 424 -21.81 -26.25 4.07
CA ASN A 424 -21.12 -25.04 4.48
C ASN A 424 -21.09 -24.93 6.01
N TYR A 425 -20.09 -24.22 6.54
CA TYR A 425 -20.11 -23.78 7.92
C TYR A 425 -20.57 -22.32 8.01
N LYS A 426 -21.16 -21.97 9.16
CA LYS A 426 -21.54 -20.60 9.50
C LYS A 426 -21.28 -20.32 10.97
N LEU A 427 -21.04 -19.04 11.25
CA LEU A 427 -20.92 -18.53 12.60
C LEU A 427 -22.33 -18.32 13.19
N LEU A 428 -22.52 -18.73 14.44
CA LEU A 428 -23.73 -18.53 15.22
C LEU A 428 -23.44 -17.63 16.42
N LYS A 429 -24.41 -16.77 16.75
CA LYS A 429 -24.41 -15.95 17.96
C LYS A 429 -25.46 -16.53 18.90
N ASN A 430 -25.03 -16.88 20.10
CA ASN A 430 -25.87 -17.51 21.13
C ASN A 430 -26.78 -16.49 21.82
#